data_AF-A0A8J1XJJ0-F1
#
_entry.id   AF-A0A8J1XJJ0-F1
#
_cell.length_a   1.000
_cell.length_b   1.000
_cell.length_c   1.000
_cell.angle_alpha   90.00
_cell.angle_beta   90.00
_cell.angle_gamma   90.00
#
_symmetry.space_group_name_H-M   'P 1'
#
loop_
_entity.id
_entity.type
_entity.pdbx_description
1 polymer ?
#
loop_
_entity_poly.entity_id
_entity_poly.type
_entity_poly.pdbx_seq_one_letter_code
_entity_poly.pdbx_strand_id
1 'polypeptide(L)'
;MMFYTSAILAIFAICSSFGSPIQKQPADANWVDTPGACIKNFNNRIIKPVNTMDACKKRCEDETAFRCRSIDYNAGAAKCQLSERYSGNNPISDPCYAGPQWSYAEISIEGTIDIAADDAYDLFVDGAQVGSARGWKQAQRYSISYPENVQVIAVKGMDIGKVVSGIILSFRFGNVLVNTDSSWKCFYGTVDPSWIQPGFDDSAWPAAIEFSTNRDDSYVKTNNGKPWWPQVDKAAKMIWTKNSFRDTPVFCRKTVRVPPTPRPTPAATTPKPTPAATTPKAKPTPAPIPTKSVPVCQYIGQLLADKADPCRFYQCAYADNDLNLKAVSMPCAPGTSVLPSYVAGNPCIGPALKQCPKGKGE
;
A
#
# COMPACT_ATOMS: atom_id res chain seq x y z
N MET A 1 -48.12 10.81 -59.96
CA MET A 1 -48.10 10.87 -58.48
C MET A 1 -47.25 9.71 -57.98
N MET A 2 -46.14 10.06 -57.32
CA MET A 2 -45.33 9.34 -56.32
C MET A 2 -44.99 7.84 -56.49
N PHE A 3 -43.68 7.63 -56.66
CA PHE A 3 -42.84 6.46 -56.40
C PHE A 3 -43.02 5.85 -55.00
N TYR A 4 -42.72 4.55 -54.81
CA TYR A 4 -41.89 4.05 -53.70
C TYR A 4 -41.45 2.59 -53.94
N THR A 5 -40.19 2.41 -54.32
CA THR A 5 -39.44 1.16 -54.21
C THR A 5 -38.83 1.09 -52.81
N SER A 6 -39.14 0.05 -52.03
CA SER A 6 -38.49 -0.18 -50.73
C SER A 6 -37.27 -1.09 -50.91
N ALA A 7 -36.08 -0.50 -50.80
CA ALA A 7 -34.82 -1.21 -50.62
C ALA A 7 -34.53 -1.31 -49.11
N ILE A 8 -34.48 -2.53 -48.59
CA ILE A 8 -34.05 -2.81 -47.21
C ILE A 8 -32.51 -2.89 -47.23
N LEU A 9 -31.87 -1.82 -46.74
CA LEU A 9 -30.43 -1.76 -46.52
C LEU A 9 -30.12 -2.36 -45.13
N ALA A 10 -29.55 -3.57 -45.09
CA ALA A 10 -29.04 -4.16 -43.87
C ALA A 10 -27.68 -3.52 -43.50
N ILE A 11 -27.69 -2.62 -42.52
CA ILE A 11 -26.47 -2.05 -41.93
C ILE A 11 -25.93 -3.07 -40.91
N PHE A 12 -24.88 -3.80 -41.28
CA PHE A 12 -24.04 -4.51 -40.32
C PHE A 12 -23.21 -3.49 -39.54
N ALA A 13 -23.65 -3.15 -38.33
CA ALA A 13 -22.80 -2.45 -37.37
C ALA A 13 -21.77 -3.43 -36.80
N ILE A 14 -20.53 -3.34 -37.29
CA ILE A 14 -19.38 -4.02 -36.68
C ILE A 14 -19.15 -3.33 -35.33
N CYS A 15 -19.51 -4.01 -34.25
CA CYS A 15 -19.18 -3.58 -32.90
C CYS A 15 -17.69 -3.87 -32.65
N SER A 16 -16.82 -2.95 -33.10
CA SER A 16 -15.41 -2.97 -32.73
C SER A 16 -15.30 -2.62 -31.26
N SER A 17 -15.08 -3.63 -30.41
CA SER A 17 -14.69 -3.45 -29.02
C SER A 17 -13.31 -2.78 -28.99
N PHE A 18 -13.28 -1.46 -28.98
CA PHE A 18 -12.07 -0.72 -28.63
C PHE A 18 -11.76 -1.02 -27.16
N GLY A 19 -10.81 -1.92 -26.92
CA GLY A 19 -10.19 -2.06 -25.61
C GLY A 19 -9.72 -0.68 -25.14
N SER A 20 -9.92 -0.37 -23.86
CA SER A 20 -9.47 0.89 -23.29
C SER A 20 -7.99 1.12 -23.63
N PRO A 21 -7.58 2.34 -24.02
CA PRO A 21 -6.18 2.60 -24.34
C PRO A 21 -5.31 2.24 -23.13
N ILE A 22 -4.29 1.43 -23.37
CA ILE A 22 -3.28 1.10 -22.37
C ILE A 22 -2.67 2.43 -21.89
N GLN A 23 -2.83 2.72 -20.60
CA GLN A 23 -2.33 3.95 -19.99
C GLN A 23 -0.81 4.02 -20.20
N LYS A 24 -0.36 5.07 -20.91
CA LYS A 24 1.06 5.38 -21.08
C LYS A 24 1.71 5.61 -19.71
N GLN A 25 3.02 5.39 -19.61
CA GLN A 25 3.75 5.67 -18.38
C GLN A 25 3.60 7.15 -17.94
N PRO A 26 3.60 7.42 -16.61
CA PRO A 26 3.62 8.78 -16.08
C PRO A 26 4.79 9.59 -16.63
N ALA A 27 4.60 10.89 -16.86
CA ALA A 27 5.64 11.76 -17.41
C ALA A 27 6.83 11.98 -16.44
N ASP A 28 6.61 11.71 -15.17
CA ASP A 28 7.52 11.83 -14.03
C ASP A 28 8.06 10.47 -13.55
N ALA A 29 7.80 9.41 -14.31
CA ALA A 29 8.25 8.08 -13.98
C ALA A 29 9.76 7.93 -14.14
N ASN A 30 10.40 7.30 -13.16
CA ASN A 30 11.84 6.99 -13.13
C ASN A 30 12.05 5.48 -13.04
N TRP A 31 13.26 5.01 -13.36
CA TRP A 31 13.62 3.60 -13.20
C TRP A 31 14.36 3.37 -11.88
N VAL A 32 13.96 2.33 -11.16
CA VAL A 32 14.65 1.81 -9.97
C VAL A 32 15.32 0.49 -10.34
N ASP A 33 16.64 0.46 -10.24
CA ASP A 33 17.46 -0.70 -10.64
C ASP A 33 17.82 -1.56 -9.42
N THR A 34 17.65 -2.87 -9.53
CA THR A 34 18.07 -3.86 -8.52
C THR A 34 18.99 -4.91 -9.18
N PRO A 35 20.32 -4.70 -9.12
CA PRO A 35 21.29 -5.65 -9.67
C PRO A 35 21.17 -7.03 -9.03
N GLY A 36 21.35 -8.09 -9.82
CA GLY A 36 21.26 -9.47 -9.34
C GLY A 36 19.84 -10.00 -9.19
N ALA A 37 18.80 -9.16 -9.29
CA ALA A 37 17.41 -9.57 -9.09
C ALA A 37 16.62 -9.81 -10.38
N CYS A 38 15.44 -10.42 -10.27
CA CYS A 38 14.44 -10.52 -11.34
C CYS A 38 13.02 -10.86 -10.86
N ILE A 39 12.04 -10.62 -11.70
CA ILE A 39 10.65 -11.03 -11.49
C ILE A 39 10.36 -12.39 -12.13
N LYS A 40 10.97 -13.42 -11.53
CA LYS A 40 11.03 -14.79 -12.07
C LYS A 40 9.67 -15.31 -12.55
N ASN A 41 9.64 -15.80 -13.79
CA ASN A 41 8.47 -16.39 -14.48
C ASN A 41 7.33 -15.42 -14.84
N PHE A 42 7.44 -14.13 -14.55
CA PHE A 42 6.42 -13.14 -14.92
C PHE A 42 6.85 -12.36 -16.17
N ASN A 43 7.27 -13.07 -17.21
CA ASN A 43 7.78 -12.46 -18.44
C ASN A 43 6.68 -12.41 -19.50
N ASN A 44 6.16 -11.22 -19.79
CA ASN A 44 5.14 -11.00 -20.83
C ASN A 44 5.76 -11.00 -22.23
N ARG A 45 6.97 -10.47 -22.39
CA ARG A 45 7.70 -10.47 -23.66
C ARG A 45 9.19 -10.69 -23.44
N ILE A 46 9.83 -11.46 -24.32
CA ILE A 46 11.27 -11.69 -24.31
C ILE A 46 11.85 -11.17 -25.63
N ILE A 47 12.86 -10.31 -25.55
CA ILE A 47 13.47 -9.63 -26.69
C ILE A 47 14.96 -9.96 -26.72
N LYS A 48 15.44 -10.38 -27.89
CA LYS A 48 16.85 -10.61 -28.20
C LYS A 48 17.15 -10.21 -29.66
N PRO A 49 18.34 -9.65 -29.94
CA PRO A 49 19.34 -9.18 -28.98
C PRO A 49 18.95 -7.81 -28.39
N VAL A 50 19.27 -7.60 -27.12
CA VAL A 50 19.27 -6.27 -26.48
C VAL A 50 20.57 -6.15 -25.70
N ASN A 51 21.41 -5.19 -26.08
CA ASN A 51 22.81 -5.14 -25.63
C ASN A 51 23.06 -4.21 -24.44
N THR A 52 22.06 -3.42 -24.02
CA THR A 52 22.17 -2.53 -22.86
C THR A 52 20.90 -2.55 -22.03
N MET A 53 21.05 -2.26 -20.74
CA MET A 53 19.92 -2.08 -19.82
C MET A 53 18.99 -0.96 -20.29
N ASP A 54 19.53 0.19 -20.71
CA ASP A 54 18.72 1.33 -21.17
C ASP A 54 17.94 1.00 -22.45
N ALA A 55 18.51 0.19 -23.35
CA ALA A 55 17.75 -0.29 -24.49
C ALA A 55 16.60 -1.19 -24.06
N CYS A 56 16.79 -2.02 -23.02
CA CYS A 56 15.72 -2.85 -22.47
C CYS A 56 14.61 -2.01 -21.81
N LYS A 57 14.99 -0.99 -21.02
CA LYS A 57 14.07 0.01 -20.45
C LYS A 57 13.26 0.70 -21.55
N LYS A 58 13.92 1.17 -22.60
CA LYS A 58 13.27 1.78 -23.75
C LYS A 58 12.27 0.84 -24.44
N ARG A 59 12.58 -0.46 -24.57
CA ARG A 59 11.61 -1.44 -25.11
C ARG A 59 10.37 -1.57 -24.22
N CYS A 60 10.51 -1.43 -22.91
CA CYS A 60 9.38 -1.39 -21.98
C CYS A 60 8.52 -0.13 -22.18
N GLU A 61 9.17 1.03 -22.35
CA GLU A 61 8.50 2.32 -22.59
C GLU A 61 7.75 2.36 -23.92
N ASP A 62 8.32 1.75 -24.95
CA ASP A 62 7.75 1.64 -26.29
C ASP A 62 6.72 0.48 -26.41
N GLU A 63 6.51 -0.31 -25.35
CA GLU A 63 5.56 -1.43 -25.37
C GLU A 63 4.11 -0.93 -25.40
N THR A 64 3.35 -1.41 -26.37
CA THR A 64 1.96 -1.01 -26.59
C THR A 64 0.96 -2.15 -26.46
N ALA A 65 1.42 -3.41 -26.42
CA ALA A 65 0.51 -4.55 -26.26
C ALA A 65 0.09 -4.77 -24.81
N PHE A 66 0.88 -4.28 -23.85
CA PHE A 66 0.57 -4.30 -22.44
C PHE A 66 1.27 -3.15 -21.72
N ARG A 67 0.81 -2.81 -20.52
CA ARG A 67 1.52 -1.83 -19.68
C ARG A 67 2.75 -2.48 -19.10
N CYS A 68 3.90 -2.28 -19.72
CA CYS A 68 5.16 -2.74 -19.16
C CYS A 68 5.54 -1.90 -17.93
N ARG A 69 5.87 -2.58 -16.83
CA ARG A 69 6.13 -2.02 -15.50
C ARG A 69 7.51 -2.35 -14.97
N SER A 70 8.07 -3.46 -15.40
CA SER A 70 9.41 -3.86 -15.03
C SER A 70 10.09 -4.64 -16.14
N ILE A 71 11.40 -4.78 -15.99
CA ILE A 71 12.27 -5.55 -16.86
C ILE A 71 13.20 -6.47 -16.07
N ASP A 72 13.50 -7.63 -16.67
CA ASP A 72 14.65 -8.46 -16.32
C ASP A 72 15.65 -8.39 -17.46
N TYR A 73 16.81 -7.77 -17.22
CA TYR A 73 17.88 -7.68 -18.21
C TYR A 73 19.00 -8.66 -17.88
N ASN A 74 19.43 -9.45 -18.86
CA ASN A 74 20.62 -10.28 -18.75
C ASN A 74 21.69 -9.82 -19.75
N ALA A 75 22.79 -9.27 -19.21
CA ALA A 75 23.89 -8.74 -20.00
C ALA A 75 24.65 -9.84 -20.76
N GLY A 76 24.89 -11.00 -20.13
CA GLY A 76 25.64 -12.11 -20.71
C GLY A 76 24.94 -12.77 -21.91
N ALA A 77 23.62 -12.70 -21.97
CA ALA A 77 22.80 -13.32 -23.00
C ALA A 77 22.13 -12.31 -23.96
N ALA A 78 22.48 -11.02 -23.85
CA ALA A 78 21.83 -9.91 -24.56
C ALA A 78 20.29 -10.04 -24.56
N LYS A 79 19.72 -10.33 -23.38
CA LYS A 79 18.31 -10.70 -23.22
C LYS A 79 17.58 -9.65 -22.40
N CYS A 80 16.47 -9.16 -22.93
CA CYS A 80 15.54 -8.30 -22.23
C CYS A 80 14.22 -9.03 -22.02
N GLN A 81 13.69 -9.04 -20.81
CA GLN A 81 12.36 -9.56 -20.53
C GLN A 81 11.49 -8.43 -19.98
N LEU A 82 10.35 -8.18 -20.61
CA LEU A 82 9.40 -7.15 -20.25
C LEU A 82 8.25 -7.78 -19.45
N SER A 83 7.74 -7.07 -18.46
CA SER A 83 6.73 -7.58 -17.54
C SER A 83 5.66 -6.54 -17.22
N GLU A 84 4.40 -6.99 -17.10
CA GLU A 84 3.30 -6.23 -16.50
C GLU A 84 3.32 -6.27 -14.96
N ARG A 85 4.21 -7.07 -14.38
CA ARG A 85 4.36 -7.25 -12.95
C ARG A 85 5.50 -6.40 -12.43
N TYR A 86 5.49 -6.15 -11.13
CA TYR A 86 6.51 -5.35 -10.45
C TYR A 86 6.55 -5.73 -8.97
N SER A 87 7.49 -5.18 -8.21
CA SER A 87 7.78 -5.60 -6.83
C SER A 87 6.58 -5.48 -5.88
N GLY A 88 5.70 -4.52 -6.11
CA GLY A 88 4.52 -4.26 -5.27
C GLY A 88 3.33 -5.21 -5.49
N ASN A 89 3.29 -5.98 -6.57
CA ASN A 89 2.28 -7.03 -6.76
C ASN A 89 2.85 -8.44 -6.92
N ASN A 90 4.17 -8.55 -7.02
CA ASN A 90 4.89 -9.79 -7.28
C ASN A 90 6.30 -9.71 -6.69
N PRO A 91 6.72 -10.64 -5.82
CA PRO A 91 8.03 -10.58 -5.20
C PRO A 91 9.15 -10.77 -6.23
N ILE A 92 10.22 -9.98 -6.09
CA ILE A 92 11.46 -10.17 -6.85
C ILE A 92 12.33 -11.26 -6.22
N SER A 93 13.05 -12.00 -7.05
CA SER A 93 14.02 -13.02 -6.64
C SER A 93 15.43 -12.45 -6.66
N ASP A 94 16.17 -12.57 -5.56
CA ASP A 94 17.58 -12.19 -5.43
C ASP A 94 18.35 -13.26 -4.61
N PRO A 95 19.38 -13.92 -5.18
CA PRO A 95 19.85 -13.79 -6.56
C PRO A 95 18.86 -14.39 -7.56
N CYS A 96 18.78 -13.77 -8.73
CA CYS A 96 18.01 -14.22 -9.85
C CYS A 96 18.76 -15.32 -10.62
N TYR A 97 18.25 -16.55 -10.54
CA TYR A 97 18.91 -17.74 -11.07
C TYR A 97 20.35 -17.90 -10.53
N ALA A 98 21.17 -18.72 -11.18
CA ALA A 98 22.55 -19.01 -10.77
C ALA A 98 23.57 -18.06 -11.42
N GLY A 99 23.39 -16.74 -11.36
CA GLY A 99 24.47 -15.84 -11.79
C GLY A 99 24.20 -14.33 -11.71
N PRO A 100 25.24 -13.50 -11.50
CA PRO A 100 25.16 -12.04 -11.33
C PRO A 100 24.86 -11.27 -12.62
N GLN A 101 24.53 -11.96 -13.71
CA GLN A 101 24.33 -11.36 -15.03
C GLN A 101 22.93 -10.76 -15.21
N TRP A 102 22.01 -11.07 -14.29
CA TRP A 102 20.66 -10.55 -14.27
C TRP A 102 20.57 -9.26 -13.47
N SER A 103 19.78 -8.32 -13.97
CA SER A 103 19.42 -7.10 -13.26
C SER A 103 17.94 -6.84 -13.49
N TYR A 104 17.22 -6.62 -12.40
CA TYR A 104 15.84 -6.16 -12.41
C TYR A 104 15.82 -4.64 -12.49
N ALA A 105 14.85 -4.08 -13.20
CA ALA A 105 14.50 -2.69 -13.02
C ALA A 105 12.99 -2.50 -13.12
N GLU A 106 12.44 -1.54 -12.39
CA GLU A 106 11.02 -1.20 -12.45
C GLU A 106 10.77 0.29 -12.56
N ILE A 107 9.63 0.63 -13.12
CA ILE A 107 9.19 2.02 -13.27
C ILE A 107 8.54 2.46 -11.97
N SER A 108 9.01 3.56 -11.42
CA SER A 108 8.61 4.13 -10.14
C SER A 108 8.27 5.61 -10.26
N ILE A 109 7.34 6.08 -9.44
CA ILE A 109 7.02 7.49 -9.28
C ILE A 109 7.57 7.98 -7.94
N GLU A 110 8.25 9.11 -7.97
CA GLU A 110 8.69 9.79 -6.75
C GLU A 110 7.54 10.60 -6.14
N GLY A 111 7.42 10.51 -4.81
CA GLY A 111 6.40 11.19 -4.04
C GLY A 111 6.98 11.88 -2.80
N THR A 112 6.39 13.00 -2.40
CA THR A 112 6.76 13.74 -1.19
C THR A 112 5.54 13.96 -0.30
N ILE A 113 5.64 13.53 0.95
CA ILE A 113 4.59 13.67 1.97
C ILE A 113 5.07 14.63 3.03
N ASP A 114 4.34 15.73 3.21
CA ASP A 114 4.49 16.65 4.34
C ASP A 114 3.33 16.40 5.31
N ILE A 115 3.64 16.08 6.58
CA ILE A 115 2.64 15.69 7.58
C ILE A 115 2.99 16.20 8.98
N ALA A 116 1.96 16.62 9.72
CA ALA A 116 2.00 16.81 11.16
C ALA A 116 0.74 16.22 11.81
N ALA A 117 0.84 15.89 13.09
CA ALA A 117 -0.33 15.60 13.91
C ALA A 117 -0.16 16.16 15.32
N ASP A 118 -1.28 16.55 15.91
CA ASP A 118 -1.41 16.83 17.33
C ASP A 118 -2.05 15.60 17.99
N ASP A 119 -1.30 14.76 18.72
CA ASP A 119 0.13 14.89 19.10
C ASP A 119 1.08 14.04 18.26
N ALA A 120 0.59 12.97 17.65
CA ALA A 120 1.44 11.98 17.01
C ALA A 120 0.72 11.25 15.88
N TYR A 121 1.49 10.67 14.96
CA TYR A 121 0.95 9.86 13.89
C TYR A 121 1.84 8.67 13.53
N ASP A 122 1.21 7.64 12.98
CA ASP A 122 1.84 6.62 12.13
C ASP A 122 1.27 6.76 10.70
N LEU A 123 2.13 6.88 9.69
CA LEU A 123 1.78 7.11 8.29
C LEU A 123 2.05 5.85 7.45
N PHE A 124 1.08 5.49 6.63
CA PHE A 124 1.14 4.34 5.72
C PHE A 124 0.71 4.73 4.31
N VAL A 125 1.34 4.11 3.31
CA VAL A 125 0.99 4.20 1.89
C VAL A 125 0.89 2.79 1.35
N ASP A 126 -0.28 2.42 0.82
CA ASP A 126 -0.59 1.09 0.31
C ASP A 126 -0.18 -0.05 1.26
N GLY A 127 -0.38 0.17 2.57
CA GLY A 127 -0.06 -0.79 3.63
C GLY A 127 1.39 -0.79 4.10
N ALA A 128 2.31 -0.11 3.40
CA ALA A 128 3.68 0.05 3.85
C ALA A 128 3.80 1.26 4.78
N GLN A 129 4.48 1.12 5.92
CA GLN A 129 4.73 2.24 6.82
C GLN A 129 5.81 3.16 6.23
N VAL A 130 5.49 4.44 6.10
CA VAL A 130 6.41 5.47 5.59
C VAL A 130 7.14 6.17 6.72
N GLY A 131 6.45 6.42 7.83
CA GLY A 131 7.06 7.13 8.95
C GLY A 131 6.12 7.27 10.14
N SER A 132 6.68 7.81 11.21
CA SER A 132 5.96 8.15 12.44
C SER A 132 6.66 9.32 13.11
N ALA A 133 5.91 10.20 13.76
CA ALA A 133 6.49 11.28 14.54
C ALA A 133 5.56 11.70 15.70
N ARG A 134 6.14 12.47 16.62
CA ARG A 134 5.43 13.15 17.70
C ARG A 134 5.74 14.64 17.67
N GLY A 135 4.80 15.43 18.17
CA GLY A 135 4.90 16.87 18.26
C GLY A 135 4.33 17.55 17.02
N TRP A 136 3.32 18.38 17.25
CA TRP A 136 2.64 19.14 16.19
C TRP A 136 3.42 20.36 15.72
N LYS A 137 4.46 20.82 16.44
CA LYS A 137 5.17 22.08 16.13
C LYS A 137 6.05 22.02 14.88
N GLN A 138 6.33 20.84 14.33
CA GLN A 138 7.13 20.71 13.12
C GLN A 138 6.57 19.58 12.25
N ALA A 139 6.14 19.94 11.04
CA ALA A 139 5.79 18.92 10.05
C ALA A 139 7.04 18.16 9.63
N GLN A 140 6.88 16.87 9.39
CA GLN A 140 7.90 16.01 8.81
C GLN A 140 7.71 15.93 7.30
N ARG A 141 8.80 15.68 6.59
CA ARG A 141 8.80 15.41 5.15
C ARG A 141 9.37 14.03 4.90
N TYR A 142 8.64 13.21 4.14
CA TYR A 142 9.10 11.92 3.66
C TYR A 142 9.14 11.92 2.13
N SER A 143 10.19 11.33 1.58
CA SER A 143 10.26 11.01 0.15
C SER A 143 10.04 9.51 -0.02
N ILE A 144 9.20 9.14 -0.98
CA ILE A 144 8.91 7.74 -1.30
C ILE A 144 9.07 7.52 -2.80
N SER A 145 9.55 6.34 -3.17
CA SER A 145 9.55 5.85 -4.54
C SER A 145 8.57 4.69 -4.60
N TYR A 146 7.57 4.76 -5.49
CA TYR A 146 6.54 3.73 -5.60
C TYR A 146 6.47 3.17 -7.03
N PRO A 147 6.58 1.84 -7.23
CA PRO A 147 6.56 1.22 -8.56
C PRO A 147 5.18 1.25 -9.25
N GLU A 148 4.18 1.79 -8.56
CA GLU A 148 2.84 2.02 -9.07
C GLU A 148 2.28 3.37 -8.61
N ASN A 149 1.10 3.69 -9.13
CA ASN A 149 0.32 4.78 -8.58
C ASN A 149 -0.11 4.42 -7.15
N VAL A 150 0.00 5.38 -6.23
CA VAL A 150 -0.53 5.21 -4.88
C VAL A 150 -2.04 5.03 -4.93
N GLN A 151 -2.57 4.01 -4.23
CA GLN A 151 -4.00 3.74 -4.16
C GLN A 151 -4.63 4.25 -2.87
N VAL A 152 -3.91 4.14 -1.75
CA VAL A 152 -4.39 4.59 -0.45
C VAL A 152 -3.28 5.21 0.40
N ILE A 153 -3.65 6.31 1.04
CA ILE A 153 -2.88 6.90 2.14
C ILE A 153 -3.67 6.63 3.42
N ALA A 154 -3.01 6.11 4.44
CA ALA A 154 -3.62 5.83 5.72
C ALA A 154 -2.79 6.45 6.85
N VAL A 155 -3.46 7.05 7.83
CA VAL A 155 -2.82 7.73 8.96
C VAL A 155 -3.52 7.30 10.24
N LYS A 156 -2.75 6.81 11.20
CA LYS A 156 -3.22 6.61 12.57
C LYS A 156 -2.78 7.81 13.40
N GLY A 157 -3.71 8.66 13.81
CA GLY A 157 -3.45 9.77 14.71
C GLY A 157 -3.63 9.40 16.18
N MET A 158 -2.83 9.99 17.05
CA MET A 158 -2.89 9.82 18.50
C MET A 158 -2.95 11.19 19.19
N ASP A 159 -3.91 11.36 20.08
CA ASP A 159 -4.08 12.53 20.95
C ASP A 159 -3.63 12.12 22.35
N ILE A 160 -2.39 12.45 22.67
CA ILE A 160 -1.72 12.03 23.90
C ILE A 160 -2.04 13.05 25.01
N GLY A 161 -2.05 14.34 24.66
CA GLY A 161 -2.33 15.46 25.52
C GLY A 161 -3.81 15.57 25.90
N LYS A 162 -4.73 15.00 25.11
CA LYS A 162 -6.19 15.01 25.33
C LYS A 162 -6.77 16.43 25.41
N VAL A 163 -6.21 17.34 24.62
CA VAL A 163 -6.65 18.75 24.57
C VAL A 163 -7.00 19.14 23.15
N VAL A 164 -6.17 18.81 22.17
CA VAL A 164 -6.38 19.16 20.77
C VAL A 164 -5.86 18.01 19.95
N SER A 165 -6.71 17.47 19.08
CA SER A 165 -6.28 16.46 18.12
C SER A 165 -6.45 16.94 16.69
N GLY A 166 -5.52 16.57 15.82
CA GLY A 166 -5.73 16.70 14.38
C GLY A 166 -4.58 16.20 13.56
N ILE A 167 -4.88 15.75 12.35
CA ILE A 167 -3.90 15.38 11.33
C ILE A 167 -3.95 16.43 10.23
N ILE A 168 -2.78 16.85 9.74
CA ILE A 168 -2.68 17.67 8.54
C ILE A 168 -1.60 17.12 7.63
N LEU A 169 -1.93 16.91 6.36
CA LEU A 169 -1.01 16.34 5.39
C LEU A 169 -1.24 16.92 3.99
N SER A 170 -0.15 17.04 3.25
CA SER A 170 -0.15 17.16 1.80
C SER A 170 0.79 16.13 1.18
N PHE A 171 0.30 15.37 0.22
CA PHE A 171 1.06 14.39 -0.55
C PHE A 171 1.10 14.78 -2.02
N ARG A 172 2.31 14.89 -2.56
CA ARG A 172 2.57 15.16 -3.97
C ARG A 172 3.23 13.94 -4.59
N PHE A 173 2.67 13.41 -5.66
CA PHE A 173 3.31 12.38 -6.49
C PHE A 173 2.92 12.63 -7.94
N GLY A 174 3.92 12.75 -8.81
CA GLY A 174 3.73 13.29 -10.15
C GLY A 174 2.90 14.57 -10.19
N ASN A 175 1.85 14.57 -11.01
CA ASN A 175 0.91 15.69 -11.14
C ASN A 175 -0.25 15.65 -10.14
N VAL A 176 -0.26 14.70 -9.20
CA VAL A 176 -1.33 14.54 -8.22
C VAL A 176 -0.94 15.20 -6.91
N LEU A 177 -1.85 16.02 -6.39
CA LEU A 177 -1.79 16.59 -5.04
C LEU A 177 -2.99 16.08 -4.24
N VAL A 178 -2.71 15.44 -3.11
CA VAL A 178 -3.70 15.02 -2.13
C VAL A 178 -3.50 15.80 -0.86
N ASN A 179 -4.53 16.52 -0.42
CA ASN A 179 -4.55 17.24 0.84
C ASN A 179 -5.50 16.56 1.82
N THR A 180 -5.24 16.71 3.11
CA THR A 180 -6.25 16.41 4.14
C THR A 180 -7.42 17.37 4.04
N ASP A 181 -8.63 16.83 3.99
CA ASP A 181 -9.91 17.54 3.93
C ASP A 181 -11.05 16.57 4.31
N SER A 182 -12.29 17.05 4.30
CA SER A 182 -13.50 16.28 4.61
C SER A 182 -13.80 15.14 3.62
N SER A 183 -13.06 15.03 2.52
CA SER A 183 -13.16 13.89 1.60
C SER A 183 -12.32 12.69 2.06
N TRP A 184 -11.60 12.79 3.18
CA TRP A 184 -11.01 11.68 3.90
C TRP A 184 -12.07 10.94 4.73
N LYS A 185 -11.81 9.67 5.01
CA LYS A 185 -12.61 8.85 5.91
C LYS A 185 -11.89 8.69 7.23
N CYS A 186 -12.53 8.97 8.36
CA CYS A 186 -11.92 8.83 9.68
C CYS A 186 -12.83 8.04 10.63
N PHE A 187 -12.23 7.11 11.36
CA PHE A 187 -12.91 6.23 12.29
C PHE A 187 -12.16 6.14 13.62
N TYR A 188 -12.93 6.01 14.70
CA TYR A 188 -12.45 5.78 16.05
C TYR A 188 -13.05 4.48 16.59
N GLY A 189 -12.23 3.67 17.26
CA GLY A 189 -12.64 2.41 17.87
C GLY A 189 -11.77 1.24 17.42
N THR A 190 -12.34 0.04 17.42
CA THR A 190 -11.63 -1.16 16.94
C THR A 190 -11.73 -1.24 15.43
N VAL A 191 -10.58 -1.36 14.75
CA VAL A 191 -10.48 -1.53 13.29
C VAL A 191 -9.79 -2.84 12.96
N ASP A 192 -10.18 -3.44 11.83
CA ASP A 192 -9.45 -4.58 11.27
C ASP A 192 -8.01 -4.15 10.92
N PRO A 193 -6.96 -4.92 11.26
CA PRO A 193 -5.58 -4.57 10.92
C PRO A 193 -5.32 -4.32 9.43
N SER A 194 -6.14 -4.86 8.54
CA SER A 194 -6.10 -4.59 7.09
C SER A 194 -6.58 -3.20 6.71
N TRP A 195 -7.02 -2.36 7.65
CA TRP A 195 -7.41 -0.96 7.42
C TRP A 195 -6.32 -0.09 6.80
N ILE A 196 -5.07 -0.54 6.64
CA ILE A 196 -4.02 0.19 5.92
C ILE A 196 -3.89 -0.23 4.44
N GLN A 197 -4.54 -1.33 4.05
CA GLN A 197 -4.37 -1.96 2.74
C GLN A 197 -5.23 -1.28 1.66
N PRO A 198 -4.83 -1.30 0.37
CA PRO A 198 -5.63 -0.74 -0.73
C PRO A 198 -7.02 -1.36 -0.85
N GLY A 199 -7.15 -2.66 -0.57
CA GLY A 199 -8.40 -3.41 -0.73
C GLY A 199 -9.38 -3.31 0.44
N PHE A 200 -9.09 -2.53 1.48
CA PHE A 200 -9.99 -2.38 2.63
C PHE A 200 -11.19 -1.49 2.29
N ASP A 201 -12.40 -1.98 2.59
CA ASP A 201 -13.65 -1.26 2.39
C ASP A 201 -13.94 -0.31 3.57
N ASP A 202 -13.71 0.99 3.34
CA ASP A 202 -14.01 2.07 4.28
C ASP A 202 -15.33 2.80 3.97
N SER A 203 -16.21 2.21 3.15
CA SER A 203 -17.49 2.83 2.76
C SER A 203 -18.38 3.17 3.96
N ALA A 204 -18.32 2.35 5.01
CA ALA A 204 -19.04 2.56 6.28
C ALA A 204 -18.40 3.64 7.18
N TRP A 205 -17.19 4.11 6.89
CA TRP A 205 -16.52 5.10 7.72
C TRP A 205 -17.11 6.50 7.49
N PRO A 206 -17.32 7.29 8.55
CA PRO A 206 -17.69 8.69 8.43
C PRO A 206 -16.67 9.49 7.64
N ALA A 207 -17.14 10.54 6.98
CA ALA A 207 -16.26 11.59 6.47
C ALA A 207 -15.50 12.26 7.64
N ALA A 208 -14.27 12.68 7.38
CA ALA A 208 -13.48 13.43 8.33
C ALA A 208 -14.11 14.80 8.62
N ILE A 209 -13.97 15.29 9.84
CA ILE A 209 -14.38 16.64 10.23
C ILE A 209 -13.17 17.56 10.10
N GLU A 210 -13.36 18.69 9.42
CA GLU A 210 -12.36 19.76 9.29
C GLU A 210 -12.49 20.74 10.46
N PHE A 211 -11.39 20.99 11.18
CA PHE A 211 -11.38 21.90 12.33
C PHE A 211 -10.66 23.21 12.07
N SER A 212 -9.72 23.22 11.12
CA SER A 212 -9.00 24.42 10.69
C SER A 212 -8.38 24.23 9.31
N THR A 213 -7.99 25.34 8.69
CA THR A 213 -7.20 25.33 7.44
C THR A 213 -5.74 25.62 7.75
N ASN A 214 -4.82 25.05 6.96
CA ASN A 214 -3.43 25.48 7.03
C ASN A 214 -3.34 26.99 6.76
N ARG A 215 -2.66 27.73 7.64
CA ARG A 215 -2.46 29.18 7.53
C ARG A 215 -3.73 30.04 7.68
N ASP A 216 -4.80 29.50 8.28
CA ASP A 216 -5.86 30.34 8.84
C ASP A 216 -5.43 30.82 10.23
N ASP A 217 -5.63 32.12 10.51
CA ASP A 217 -5.32 32.74 11.81
C ASP A 217 -6.19 32.18 12.94
N SER A 218 -7.30 31.53 12.60
CA SER A 218 -8.13 30.81 13.54
C SER A 218 -7.65 29.36 13.69
N TYR A 219 -6.92 29.12 14.78
CA TYR A 219 -6.53 27.81 15.32
C TYR A 219 -5.20 27.17 14.88
N VAL A 220 -4.35 27.83 14.09
CA VAL A 220 -2.95 27.42 13.95
C VAL A 220 -2.08 28.55 14.48
N LYS A 221 -1.61 28.37 15.72
CA LYS A 221 -0.67 29.27 16.40
C LYS A 221 0.42 29.68 15.39
N THR A 222 0.86 30.92 15.37
CA THR A 222 2.11 31.24 14.67
C THR A 222 3.25 31.04 15.66
N ASN A 223 4.41 30.59 15.19
CA ASN A 223 5.64 30.71 15.97
C ASN A 223 6.29 32.03 15.57
N ASN A 224 6.12 33.08 16.38
CA ASN A 224 6.62 34.42 16.09
C ASN A 224 6.15 34.97 14.72
N GLY A 225 4.86 34.83 14.40
CA GLY A 225 4.29 35.31 13.13
C GLY A 225 4.54 34.42 11.91
N LYS A 226 5.18 33.24 12.07
CA LYS A 226 5.35 32.24 11.00
C LYS A 226 4.38 31.05 11.17
N PRO A 227 3.79 30.50 10.09
CA PRO A 227 3.00 29.27 10.16
C PRO A 227 3.84 28.09 10.68
N TRP A 228 3.27 27.19 11.49
CA TRP A 228 3.98 25.99 11.97
C TRP A 228 4.32 25.01 10.84
N TRP A 229 3.51 24.95 9.79
CA TRP A 229 3.65 23.97 8.71
C TRP A 229 3.78 24.63 7.35
N PRO A 230 4.85 25.42 7.11
CA PRO A 230 5.03 26.15 5.86
C PRO A 230 5.23 25.21 4.66
N GLN A 231 5.71 23.99 4.89
CA GLN A 231 5.91 22.97 3.87
C GLN A 231 4.62 22.23 3.46
N VAL A 232 3.65 22.12 4.38
CA VAL A 232 2.36 21.50 4.07
C VAL A 232 1.59 22.44 3.15
N ASP A 233 0.90 21.89 2.16
CA ASP A 233 0.11 22.68 1.22
C ASP A 233 -0.92 23.57 1.95
N LYS A 234 -1.11 24.79 1.45
CA LYS A 234 -2.00 25.77 2.08
C LYS A 234 -3.48 25.37 2.04
N ALA A 235 -3.88 24.49 1.12
CA ALA A 235 -5.26 24.03 1.03
C ALA A 235 -5.56 22.84 1.96
N ALA A 236 -4.54 22.25 2.61
CA ALA A 236 -4.74 21.19 3.59
C ALA A 236 -5.51 21.68 4.82
N LYS A 237 -6.34 20.81 5.36
CA LYS A 237 -7.19 21.03 6.54
C LYS A 237 -6.71 20.14 7.68
N MET A 238 -6.79 20.63 8.92
CA MET A 238 -6.70 19.75 10.08
C MET A 238 -7.97 18.92 10.17
N ILE A 239 -7.81 17.60 10.10
CA ILE A 239 -8.91 16.65 10.12
C ILE A 239 -8.87 15.74 11.34
N TRP A 240 -10.05 15.32 11.80
CA TRP A 240 -10.24 14.29 12.82
C TRP A 240 -11.63 13.64 12.72
N THR A 241 -11.99 12.79 13.68
CA THR A 241 -13.39 12.40 13.93
C THR A 241 -14.15 13.52 14.63
N LYS A 242 -15.48 13.36 14.78
CA LYS A 242 -16.37 14.35 15.41
C LYS A 242 -15.96 14.75 16.83
N ASN A 243 -15.39 13.84 17.64
CA ASN A 243 -15.00 14.14 19.02
C ASN A 243 -13.47 14.33 19.13
N SER A 244 -12.95 15.43 18.58
CA SER A 244 -11.52 15.80 18.54
C SER A 244 -10.84 16.13 19.88
N PHE A 245 -11.49 15.85 21.00
CA PHE A 245 -10.96 16.02 22.36
C PHE A 245 -10.85 14.69 23.12
N ARG A 246 -11.33 13.59 22.52
CA ARG A 246 -11.53 12.31 23.22
C ARG A 246 -11.17 11.10 22.37
N ASP A 247 -11.51 11.14 21.09
CA ASP A 247 -11.32 10.00 20.22
C ASP A 247 -9.83 9.80 19.98
N THR A 248 -9.26 8.72 20.53
CA THR A 248 -7.87 8.33 20.26
C THR A 248 -7.62 6.83 20.51
N PRO A 249 -6.92 6.10 19.61
CA PRO A 249 -6.40 6.55 18.32
C PRO A 249 -7.50 6.73 17.26
N VAL A 250 -7.27 7.63 16.32
CA VAL A 250 -8.11 7.79 15.13
C VAL A 250 -7.42 7.23 13.90
N PHE A 251 -8.17 6.51 13.08
CA PHE A 251 -7.71 5.93 11.84
C PHE A 251 -8.33 6.71 10.69
N CYS A 252 -7.51 7.38 9.89
CA CYS A 252 -7.94 8.15 8.73
C CYS A 252 -7.39 7.53 7.44
N ARG A 253 -8.21 7.45 6.40
CA ARG A 253 -7.87 6.87 5.10
C ARG A 253 -8.31 7.76 3.95
N LYS A 254 -7.54 7.72 2.87
CA LYS A 254 -7.86 8.37 1.61
C LYS A 254 -7.55 7.47 0.44
N THR A 255 -8.58 7.05 -0.26
CA THR A 255 -8.41 6.45 -1.58
C THR A 255 -7.98 7.51 -2.57
N VAL A 256 -6.79 7.32 -3.12
CA VAL A 256 -6.21 8.12 -4.18
C VAL A 256 -6.69 7.50 -5.48
N ARG A 257 -7.68 8.16 -6.12
CA ARG A 257 -8.30 7.61 -7.32
C ARG A 257 -7.28 7.53 -8.45
N VAL A 258 -6.84 6.31 -8.78
CA VAL A 258 -6.59 5.91 -10.16
C VAL A 258 -7.74 4.97 -10.55
N PRO A 259 -8.53 5.28 -11.59
CA PRO A 259 -9.62 4.41 -12.00
C PRO A 259 -9.08 3.00 -12.27
N PRO A 260 -9.65 1.94 -11.67
CA PRO A 260 -9.31 0.59 -12.05
C PRO A 260 -9.82 0.33 -13.48
N THR A 261 -8.95 -0.18 -14.35
CA THR A 261 -9.44 -0.94 -15.51
C THR A 261 -10.20 -2.14 -14.96
N PRO A 262 -11.46 -2.38 -15.33
CA PRO A 262 -12.21 -3.52 -14.82
C PRO A 262 -11.47 -4.82 -15.19
N ARG A 263 -11.05 -5.60 -14.19
CA ARG A 263 -10.71 -6.99 -14.41
C ARG A 263 -12.04 -7.74 -14.70
N PRO A 264 -12.12 -8.60 -15.72
CA PRO A 264 -13.31 -9.42 -15.93
C PRO A 264 -13.49 -10.36 -14.73
N THR A 265 -14.58 -10.16 -13.99
CA THR A 265 -15.00 -11.03 -12.89
C THR A 265 -15.66 -12.30 -13.45
N PRO A 266 -15.21 -13.51 -13.09
CA PRO A 266 -16.00 -14.72 -13.31
C PRO A 266 -17.26 -14.68 -12.44
N ALA A 267 -18.41 -14.97 -13.06
CA ALA A 267 -19.74 -14.83 -12.48
C ALA A 267 -19.89 -15.48 -11.09
N ALA A 268 -20.53 -14.74 -10.19
CA ALA A 268 -20.93 -15.17 -8.87
C ALA A 268 -21.97 -16.31 -8.96
N THR A 269 -21.75 -17.38 -8.19
CA THR A 269 -22.81 -18.32 -7.82
C THR A 269 -23.33 -17.94 -6.43
N THR A 270 -24.65 -17.86 -6.31
CA THR A 270 -25.41 -17.38 -5.15
C THR A 270 -25.24 -18.29 -3.92
N PRO A 271 -25.18 -17.75 -2.69
CA PRO A 271 -25.26 -18.54 -1.46
C PRO A 271 -26.72 -18.81 -1.04
N LYS A 272 -26.96 -20.03 -0.56
CA LYS A 272 -28.19 -20.50 0.11
C LYS A 272 -28.22 -20.02 1.58
N PRO A 273 -29.36 -19.60 2.15
CA PRO A 273 -29.42 -19.16 3.54
C PRO A 273 -29.50 -20.36 4.49
N THR A 274 -28.82 -20.31 5.63
CA THR A 274 -29.00 -21.28 6.74
C THR A 274 -28.76 -20.57 8.08
N PRO A 275 -29.47 -20.97 9.17
CA PRO A 275 -29.87 -20.08 10.25
C PRO A 275 -28.85 -19.83 11.38
N ALA A 276 -29.27 -18.92 12.25
CA ALA A 276 -28.62 -18.37 13.42
C ALA A 276 -27.86 -19.34 14.33
N ALA A 277 -26.78 -18.81 14.90
CA ALA A 277 -25.87 -19.43 15.85
C ALA A 277 -26.54 -19.89 17.14
N THR A 278 -26.08 -21.03 17.66
CA THR A 278 -26.19 -21.38 19.08
C THR A 278 -24.79 -21.35 19.69
N THR A 279 -24.66 -20.73 20.86
CA THR A 279 -23.42 -20.48 21.59
C THR A 279 -22.76 -21.77 22.12
N PRO A 280 -21.42 -21.88 22.08
CA PRO A 280 -20.71 -22.75 23.02
C PRO A 280 -19.91 -21.97 24.07
N LYS A 281 -19.91 -22.57 25.26
CA LYS A 281 -19.32 -22.16 26.53
C LYS A 281 -17.78 -22.30 26.51
N ALA A 282 -17.09 -21.47 27.29
CA ALA A 282 -15.64 -21.46 27.46
C ALA A 282 -15.05 -22.80 27.94
N LYS A 283 -13.85 -23.16 27.45
CA LYS A 283 -13.00 -24.27 27.90
C LYS A 283 -11.61 -23.73 28.34
N PRO A 284 -10.93 -24.36 29.33
CA PRO A 284 -9.81 -23.73 30.05
C PRO A 284 -8.48 -23.74 29.27
N THR A 285 -7.68 -22.74 29.59
CA THR A 285 -6.32 -22.47 29.13
C THR A 285 -5.33 -23.60 29.47
N PRO A 286 -4.44 -24.02 28.54
CA PRO A 286 -3.26 -24.81 28.87
C PRO A 286 -2.15 -23.94 29.47
N ALA A 287 -1.40 -24.54 30.41
CA ALA A 287 -0.28 -23.95 31.16
C ALA A 287 0.90 -23.47 30.26
N PRO A 288 1.74 -22.54 30.76
CA PRO A 288 2.69 -21.81 29.93
C PRO A 288 3.91 -22.67 29.55
N ILE A 289 4.25 -22.63 28.25
CA ILE A 289 5.47 -23.18 27.66
C ILE A 289 6.63 -22.19 27.88
N PRO A 290 7.90 -22.65 28.04
CA PRO A 290 9.00 -21.83 28.55
C PRO A 290 9.29 -20.59 27.70
N THR A 291 9.61 -19.49 28.40
CA THR A 291 9.94 -18.17 27.85
C THR A 291 11.13 -18.21 26.89
N LYS A 292 10.86 -18.40 25.60
CA LYS A 292 11.79 -18.03 24.53
C LYS A 292 11.98 -16.51 24.55
N SER A 293 13.22 -16.06 24.39
CA SER A 293 13.58 -14.64 24.38
C SER A 293 12.81 -13.89 23.29
N VAL A 294 11.77 -13.16 23.68
CA VAL A 294 11.00 -12.28 22.80
C VAL A 294 11.95 -11.20 22.26
N PRO A 295 12.01 -10.96 20.94
CA PRO A 295 12.94 -10.00 20.39
C PRO A 295 12.58 -8.57 20.81
N VAL A 296 13.60 -7.73 21.02
CA VAL A 296 13.44 -6.34 21.45
C VAL A 296 13.09 -5.48 20.24
N CYS A 297 11.98 -4.75 20.34
CA CYS A 297 11.55 -3.80 19.31
C CYS A 297 12.37 -2.52 19.36
N GLN A 298 12.84 -2.07 18.20
CA GLN A 298 13.57 -0.82 18.04
C GLN A 298 12.68 0.32 17.53
N TYR A 299 11.64 -0.01 16.75
CA TYR A 299 10.63 0.94 16.27
C TYR A 299 9.28 0.26 16.05
N ILE A 300 8.21 1.04 16.07
CA ILE A 300 6.84 0.58 15.80
C ILE A 300 6.74 0.04 14.36
N GLY A 301 6.02 -1.06 14.14
CA GLY A 301 5.86 -1.69 12.83
C GLY A 301 7.04 -2.54 12.37
N GLN A 302 8.15 -2.54 13.10
CA GLN A 302 9.29 -3.43 12.82
C GLN A 302 8.84 -4.88 12.75
N LEU A 303 9.24 -5.56 11.68
CA LEU A 303 9.00 -6.98 11.48
C LEU A 303 10.26 -7.76 11.84
N LEU A 304 10.13 -8.75 12.71
CA LEU A 304 11.24 -9.56 13.21
C LEU A 304 10.92 -11.02 12.98
N ALA A 305 11.79 -11.75 12.29
CA ALA A 305 11.61 -13.18 12.11
C ALA A 305 11.71 -13.93 13.45
N ASP A 306 10.78 -14.87 13.71
CA ASP A 306 10.97 -15.81 14.82
C ASP A 306 12.03 -16.84 14.39
N LYS A 307 13.24 -16.72 14.96
CA LYS A 307 14.36 -17.63 14.65
C LYS A 307 14.06 -19.09 15.02
N ALA A 308 13.10 -19.33 15.91
CA ALA A 308 12.74 -20.66 16.39
C ALA A 308 11.50 -21.24 15.71
N ASP A 309 10.69 -20.42 15.04
CA ASP A 309 9.49 -20.85 14.33
C ASP A 309 9.36 -20.15 12.96
N PRO A 310 9.68 -20.83 11.85
CA PRO A 310 9.57 -20.24 10.51
C PRO A 310 8.12 -19.94 10.11
N CYS A 311 7.13 -20.30 10.94
CA CYS A 311 5.72 -20.01 10.75
C CYS A 311 5.23 -18.77 11.47
N ARG A 312 6.11 -18.09 12.20
CA ARG A 312 5.74 -16.92 12.98
C ARG A 312 6.76 -15.81 12.80
N PHE A 313 6.25 -14.59 12.76
CA PHE A 313 7.07 -13.39 12.86
C PHE A 313 6.53 -12.55 14.01
N TYR A 314 7.32 -11.58 14.45
CA TYR A 314 6.85 -10.56 15.37
C TYR A 314 6.63 -9.26 14.59
N GLN A 315 5.49 -8.63 14.83
CA GLN A 315 5.26 -7.25 14.46
C GLN A 315 5.33 -6.41 15.72
N CYS A 316 6.21 -5.41 15.73
CA CYS A 316 6.30 -4.48 16.83
C CYS A 316 5.08 -3.58 16.84
N ALA A 317 4.31 -3.64 17.92
CA ALA A 317 3.13 -2.83 18.18
C ALA A 317 3.29 -2.13 19.53
N TYR A 318 2.53 -1.05 19.75
CA TYR A 318 2.45 -0.47 21.09
C TYR A 318 1.66 -1.43 21.99
N ALA A 319 2.25 -1.78 23.14
CA ALA A 319 1.66 -2.66 24.14
C ALA A 319 0.62 -1.93 25.00
N ASP A 320 0.74 -0.61 25.07
CA ASP A 320 -0.02 0.26 25.94
C ASP A 320 -0.08 1.68 25.37
N ASN A 321 -0.85 2.52 26.05
CA ASN A 321 -1.03 3.93 25.73
C ASN A 321 0.22 4.79 26.04
N ASP A 322 1.22 4.20 26.72
CA ASP A 322 2.52 4.83 26.98
C ASP A 322 3.52 4.58 25.86
N LEU A 323 3.07 3.88 24.80
CA LEU A 323 3.82 3.63 23.58
C LEU A 323 5.06 2.76 23.83
N ASN A 324 4.99 1.89 24.85
CA ASN A 324 5.96 0.83 25.03
C ASN A 324 5.85 -0.15 23.88
N LEU A 325 6.95 -0.38 23.16
CA LEU A 325 6.97 -1.31 22.05
C LEU A 325 7.01 -2.75 22.56
N LYS A 326 6.15 -3.60 21.98
CA LYS A 326 6.16 -5.04 22.20
C LYS A 326 6.09 -5.78 20.88
N ALA A 327 6.91 -6.81 20.80
CA ALA A 327 6.89 -7.77 19.71
C ALA A 327 5.63 -8.64 19.85
N VAL A 328 4.65 -8.44 18.96
CA VAL A 328 3.43 -9.24 18.89
C VAL A 328 3.63 -10.36 17.90
N SER A 329 3.52 -11.61 18.35
CA SER A 329 3.73 -12.78 17.51
C SER A 329 2.54 -13.01 16.58
N MET A 330 2.80 -12.98 15.27
CA MET A 330 1.83 -13.13 14.19
C MET A 330 2.11 -14.45 13.42
N PRO A 331 1.09 -15.27 13.15
CA PRO A 331 1.25 -16.47 12.36
C PRO A 331 1.31 -16.14 10.86
N CYS A 332 2.11 -16.89 10.12
CA CYS A 332 2.02 -16.95 8.67
C CYS A 332 0.85 -17.83 8.23
N ALA A 333 0.27 -17.50 7.08
CA ALA A 333 -0.80 -18.29 6.48
C ALA A 333 -0.29 -19.72 6.15
N PRO A 334 -1.15 -20.75 6.20
CA PRO A 334 -0.77 -22.11 5.79
C PRO A 334 -0.15 -22.14 4.40
N GLY A 335 0.96 -22.89 4.25
CA GLY A 335 1.71 -22.93 2.98
C GLY A 335 2.69 -21.77 2.75
N THR A 336 2.78 -20.81 3.69
CA THR A 336 3.81 -19.75 3.70
C THR A 336 4.80 -19.94 4.85
N SER A 337 5.91 -19.20 4.87
CA SER A 337 6.93 -19.17 5.92
C SER A 337 7.67 -17.82 5.92
N VAL A 338 8.33 -17.48 7.02
CA VAL A 338 9.04 -16.22 7.21
C VAL A 338 10.42 -16.24 6.52
N LEU A 339 10.72 -15.20 5.74
CA LEU A 339 12.06 -14.99 5.16
C LEU A 339 13.07 -14.52 6.23
N PRO A 340 14.25 -15.17 6.35
CA PRO A 340 15.25 -14.79 7.35
C PRO A 340 15.89 -13.39 7.17
N SER A 341 15.79 -12.79 5.98
CA SER A 341 16.52 -11.58 5.58
C SER A 341 15.63 -10.37 5.25
N TYR A 342 14.36 -10.39 5.65
CA TYR A 342 13.38 -9.41 5.19
C TYR A 342 13.41 -8.09 5.97
N VAL A 343 13.35 -6.95 5.26
CA VAL A 343 13.55 -5.60 5.85
C VAL A 343 12.33 -4.67 5.70
N ALA A 344 11.35 -4.96 4.83
CA ALA A 344 10.12 -4.15 4.70
C ALA A 344 9.01 -4.85 3.85
N GLY A 345 7.75 -4.87 4.32
CA GLY A 345 6.56 -5.39 3.59
C GLY A 345 5.88 -6.62 4.24
N ASN A 346 5.28 -7.55 3.48
CA ASN A 346 4.68 -8.79 4.04
C ASN A 346 5.76 -9.88 4.27
N PRO A 347 6.00 -10.32 5.52
CA PRO A 347 7.11 -11.22 5.85
C PRO A 347 6.83 -12.70 5.54
N CYS A 348 5.58 -13.08 5.21
CA CYS A 348 5.17 -14.46 4.97
C CYS A 348 5.09 -14.79 3.47
N ILE A 349 5.89 -15.76 3.00
CA ILE A 349 6.00 -16.15 1.58
C ILE A 349 5.83 -17.67 1.36
N GLY A 350 5.52 -18.14 0.15
CA GLY A 350 5.65 -19.57 -0.22
C GLY A 350 6.36 -19.76 -1.57
N PRO A 351 6.71 -20.98 -2.00
CA PRO A 351 7.33 -22.07 -1.26
C PRO A 351 8.87 -21.96 -1.39
N ALA A 352 9.49 -21.24 -0.47
CA ALA A 352 10.92 -21.39 -0.18
C ALA A 352 11.02 -21.50 1.34
N LEU A 353 11.46 -22.68 1.82
CA LEU A 353 11.56 -23.10 3.23
C LEU A 353 10.33 -23.85 3.79
N LYS A 354 10.57 -24.67 4.83
CA LYS A 354 9.61 -25.64 5.42
C LYS A 354 8.24 -24.99 5.64
N GLN A 355 7.27 -25.38 4.81
CA GLN A 355 5.94 -24.78 4.79
C GLN A 355 5.21 -24.99 6.12
N CYS A 356 4.49 -23.97 6.55
CA CYS A 356 3.61 -24.10 7.71
C CYS A 356 2.54 -25.16 7.45
N PRO A 357 2.35 -26.09 8.40
CA PRO A 357 1.38 -27.16 8.22
C PRO A 357 0.00 -26.58 7.94
N LYS A 358 -0.75 -27.22 7.04
CA LYS A 358 -2.17 -26.91 6.85
C LYS A 358 -2.85 -27.09 8.20
N GLY A 359 -3.39 -26.01 8.76
CA GLY A 359 -4.17 -26.07 9.99
C GLY A 359 -5.26 -27.13 9.83
N LYS A 360 -5.29 -28.11 10.72
CA LYS A 360 -6.50 -28.90 10.90
C LYS A 360 -7.51 -27.93 11.52
N GLY A 361 -8.64 -27.73 10.85
CA GLY A 361 -9.65 -26.78 11.30
C GLY A 361 -10.03 -27.01 12.75
N GLU A 362 -10.08 -25.92 13.50
CA GLU A 362 -10.81 -25.78 14.75
C GLU A 362 -11.82 -24.65 14.60
#